data_AF-A0A183KFG6-F1
#
_entry.id   AF-A0A183KFG6-F1
#
_cell.length_a   1.000
_cell.length_b   1.000
_cell.length_c   1.000
_cell.angle_alpha   90.00
_cell.angle_beta   90.00
_cell.angle_gamma   90.00
#
_symmetry.space_group_name_H-M   'P 1'
#
loop_
_entity.id
_entity.type
_entity.pdbx_description
1 polymer ?
#
loop_
_entity_poly.entity_id
_entity_poly.type
_entity_poly.pdbx_seq_one_letter_code
_entity_poly.pdbx_strand_id
1 'polypeptide(L)'
;MQVGQQRLASGELLLYCGHDEENDPHAQGVAMMLSKQAQNAIIGWESHGPRIIKAYIKTKKQSTTMKVIQCYEATNNYNDEFY
;
A
#
# COMPACT_ATOMS: atom_id res chain seq x y z
N MET A 1 -1.49 14.13 1.13
CA MET A 1 -1.72 12.73 0.72
C MET A 1 -0.93 12.48 -0.55
N GLN A 2 0.11 11.66 -0.44
CA GLN A 2 0.91 11.22 -1.57
C GLN A 2 0.39 9.85 -2.02
N VAL A 3 0.28 9.66 -3.33
CA VAL A 3 -0.02 8.37 -3.94
C VAL A 3 0.82 8.24 -5.19
N GLY A 4 1.44 7.08 -5.38
CA GLY A 4 2.32 6.92 -6.51
C GLY A 4 2.82 5.50 -6.72
N GLN A 5 3.63 5.39 -7.75
CA GLN A 5 4.36 4.18 -8.07
C GLN A 5 5.80 4.52 -8.42
N GLN A 6 6.74 3.65 -8.04
CA GLN A 6 8.15 3.82 -8.34
C GLN A 6 8.77 2.47 -8.72
N ARG A 7 9.65 2.48 -9.72
CA ARG A 7 10.51 1.33 -10.01
C ARG A 7 11.76 1.39 -9.15
N LEU A 8 12.00 0.35 -8.37
CA LEU A 8 13.20 0.22 -7.54
C LEU A 8 14.39 -0.25 -8.38
N ALA A 9 15.61 -0.04 -7.88
CA ALA A 9 16.84 -0.52 -8.53
C ALA A 9 16.87 -2.06 -8.67
N SER A 10 16.17 -2.78 -7.79
CA SER A 10 15.95 -4.24 -7.88
C SER A 10 15.07 -4.65 -9.07
N GLY A 11 14.41 -3.70 -9.73
CA GLY A 11 13.44 -3.93 -10.80
C GLY A 11 12.01 -4.17 -10.30
N GLU A 12 11.79 -4.20 -8.98
CA GLU A 12 10.47 -4.28 -8.36
C GLU A 12 9.68 -2.97 -8.55
N LEU A 13 8.35 -3.09 -8.56
CA LEU A 13 7.45 -1.94 -8.60
C LEU A 13 6.89 -1.72 -7.21
N LEU A 14 7.17 -0.54 -6.65
CA LEU A 14 6.62 -0.09 -5.38
C LEU A 14 5.34 0.70 -5.67
N LEU A 15 4.22 0.26 -5.10
CA LEU A 15 2.99 1.05 -5.00
C LEU A 15 2.93 1.64 -3.61
N TYR A 16 2.64 2.93 -3.47
CA TYR A 16 2.59 3.57 -2.17
C TYR A 16 1.46 4.60 -2.08
N CYS A 17 0.91 4.74 -0.88
CA CYS A 17 0.14 5.90 -0.48
C CYS A 17 0.46 6.27 0.97
N GLY A 18 0.35 7.54 1.33
CA GLY A 18 0.75 8.01 2.66
C GLY A 18 0.59 9.51 2.85
N HIS A 19 1.04 10.00 4.00
CA HIS A 19 1.19 11.43 4.27
C HIS A 19 2.67 11.80 4.29
N ASP A 20 3.01 13.02 3.84
CA ASP A 20 4.38 13.54 3.85
C ASP A 20 4.80 14.06 5.25
N GLU A 21 4.01 13.80 6.30
CA GLU A 21 4.29 14.31 7.65
C GLU A 21 5.41 13.49 8.32
N GLU A 22 6.61 14.06 8.27
CA GLU A 22 7.86 13.48 8.78
C GLU A 22 7.90 13.34 10.32
N ASN A 23 6.98 14.01 11.03
CA ASN A 23 7.04 14.17 12.50
C ASN A 23 5.97 13.39 13.29
N ASP A 24 5.07 12.67 12.63
CA ASP A 24 4.10 11.81 13.32
C ASP A 24 4.44 10.34 13.02
N PRO A 25 4.86 9.53 14.02
CA PRO A 25 5.11 8.11 13.83
C PRO A 25 3.85 7.33 13.39
N HIS A 26 2.66 7.93 13.45
CA HIS A 26 1.40 7.41 12.92
C HIS A 26 1.02 7.99 11.55
N ALA A 27 1.73 8.98 10.99
CA ALA A 27 1.51 9.47 9.62
C ALA A 27 1.94 8.45 8.53
N GLN A 28 2.25 7.21 8.93
CA GLN A 28 2.77 6.16 8.07
C GLN A 28 1.86 5.90 6.87
N GLY A 29 2.49 5.94 5.71
CA GLY A 29 1.95 5.37 4.49
C GLY A 29 2.01 3.86 4.49
N VAL A 30 1.29 3.27 3.56
CA VAL A 30 1.38 1.86 3.19
C VAL A 30 2.09 1.75 1.85
N ALA A 31 2.92 0.71 1.71
CA ALA A 31 3.50 0.37 0.43
C ALA A 31 3.41 -1.14 0.15
N MET A 32 3.26 -1.48 -1.12
CA MET A 32 3.25 -2.83 -1.64
C MET A 32 4.36 -2.98 -2.68
N MET A 33 5.27 -3.92 -2.45
CA MET A 33 6.33 -4.27 -3.41
C MET A 33 5.88 -5.41 -4.31
N LEU A 34 6.01 -5.20 -5.62
CA LEU A 34 5.62 -6.17 -6.63
C LEU A 34 6.86 -6.71 -7.34
N SER A 35 7.03 -8.02 -7.26
CA SER A 35 8.00 -8.75 -8.08
C SER A 35 7.72 -8.56 -9.57
N LYS A 36 8.71 -8.83 -10.42
CA LYS A 36 8.57 -8.70 -11.88
C LYS A 36 7.41 -9.55 -12.44
N GLN A 37 7.14 -10.71 -11.83
CA GLN A 37 6.02 -11.55 -12.22
C GLN A 37 4.68 -10.95 -11.80
N ALA A 38 4.58 -10.40 -10.59
CA ALA A 38 3.38 -9.73 -10.11
C ALA A 38 3.09 -8.44 -10.90
N GLN A 39 4.13 -7.70 -11.29
CA GLN A 39 4.02 -6.52 -12.18
C GLN A 39 3.34 -6.87 -13.51
N ASN A 40 3.68 -8.00 -14.12
CA ASN A 40 3.07 -8.43 -15.39
C ASN A 40 1.64 -8.96 -15.22
N ALA A 41 1.24 -9.25 -13.98
CA ALA A 41 -0.05 -9.83 -13.65
C ALA A 41 -1.03 -8.84 -13.01
N ILE A 42 -0.56 -7.67 -12.56
CA ILE A 42 -1.43 -6.66 -11.96
C ILE A 42 -2.37 -6.08 -13.03
N ILE A 43 -3.66 -6.02 -12.70
CA ILE A 43 -4.74 -5.49 -13.54
C ILE A 43 -4.95 -4.01 -13.23
N GLY A 44 -4.79 -3.63 -11.96
CA GLY A 44 -4.93 -2.27 -11.48
C GLY A 44 -4.78 -2.21 -9.96
N TRP A 45 -4.68 -1.00 -9.44
CA TRP A 45 -4.64 -0.74 -8.00
C TRP A 45 -5.25 0.63 -7.69
N GLU A 46 -5.66 0.81 -6.44
CA GLU A 46 -6.21 2.05 -5.94
C GLU A 46 -5.82 2.24 -4.46
N SER A 47 -5.62 3.49 -4.06
CA SER A 47 -5.45 3.87 -2.66
C SER A 47 -6.79 4.32 -2.07
N HIS A 48 -7.07 3.92 -0.83
CA HIS A 48 -8.23 4.41 -0.05
C HIS A 48 -7.74 5.20 1.16
N GLY A 49 -7.25 6.41 0.92
CA GLY A 49 -6.58 7.22 1.93
C GLY A 49 -5.09 6.85 2.11
N PRO A 50 -4.41 7.43 3.12
CA PRO A 50 -2.97 7.26 3.31
C PRO A 50 -2.57 5.85 3.77
N ARG A 51 -3.51 5.05 4.30
CA ARG A 51 -3.21 3.79 4.99
C ARG A 51 -3.76 2.55 4.32
N ILE A 52 -4.39 2.66 3.14
CA ILE A 52 -4.98 1.51 2.45
C ILE A 52 -4.56 1.50 0.98
N ILE A 53 -3.96 0.39 0.56
CA ILE A 53 -3.76 0.04 -0.86
C ILE A 53 -4.55 -1.21 -1.18
N LYS A 54 -5.26 -1.17 -2.31
CA LYS A 54 -5.93 -2.32 -2.89
C LYS A 54 -5.37 -2.59 -4.28
N ALA A 55 -4.90 -3.81 -4.50
CA ALA A 55 -4.37 -4.26 -5.79
C ALA A 55 -5.19 -5.44 -6.33
N TYR A 56 -5.39 -5.45 -7.64
CA TYR A 56 -6.07 -6.51 -8.38
C TYR A 56 -5.03 -7.23 -9.24
N ILE A 57 -4.83 -8.53 -9.01
CA ILE A 57 -3.79 -9.33 -9.67
C ILE A 57 -4.45 -10.51 -10.37
N LYS A 58 -4.19 -10.66 -11.67
CA LYS A 58 -4.62 -11.82 -12.45
C LYS A 58 -3.84 -13.05 -12.02
N THR A 59 -4.55 -14.12 -11.64
CA THR A 59 -3.91 -15.40 -11.33
C THR A 59 -3.92 -16.32 -12.55
N LYS A 60 -2.93 -17.22 -12.63
CA LYS A 60 -2.84 -18.20 -13.72
C LYS A 60 -3.97 -19.23 -13.66
N LYS A 61 -4.49 -19.53 -12.46
CA LYS A 61 -5.53 -20.53 -12.25
C LYS A 61 -6.89 -19.93 -12.62
N GLN A 62 -7.54 -20.50 -13.63
CA GLN A 62 -8.91 -20.15 -14.06
C GLN A 62 -9.12 -18.68 -14.49
N SER A 63 -8.06 -17.92 -14.76
CA SER A 63 -8.14 -16.47 -15.06
C SER A 63 -8.86 -15.66 -13.97
N THR A 64 -8.87 -16.12 -12.73
CA THR A 64 -9.51 -15.42 -11.61
C THR A 64 -8.67 -14.22 -11.17
N THR A 65 -9.36 -13.15 -10.79
CA THR A 65 -8.72 -11.97 -10.19
C THR A 65 -8.56 -12.16 -8.68
N MET A 66 -7.33 -12.10 -8.21
CA MET A 66 -7.01 -12.01 -6.78
C MET A 66 -7.02 -10.54 -6.37
N LYS A 67 -7.68 -10.24 -5.26
CA LYS A 67 -7.67 -8.90 -4.65
C LYS A 67 -6.82 -8.94 -3.39
N VAL A 68 -5.81 -8.08 -3.34
CA VAL A 68 -4.94 -7.90 -2.18
C VAL A 68 -5.25 -6.55 -1.57
N ILE A 69 -5.52 -6.50 -0.27
CA ILE A 69 -5.72 -5.27 0.49
C ILE A 69 -4.64 -5.22 1.55
N GLN A 70 -3.85 -4.17 1.54
CA GLN A 70 -2.90 -3.87 2.59
C GLN A 70 -3.37 -2.62 3.32
N CYS A 71 -3.52 -2.75 4.63
CA CYS A 71 -4.00 -1.71 5.51
C CYS A 71 -3.05 -1.58 6.70
N TYR A 72 -2.82 -0.36 7.15
CA TYR A 72 -2.21 -0.09 8.44
C TYR A 72 -3.23 0.60 9.33
N GLU A 73 -3.47 0.05 10.52
CA GLU A 73 -4.33 0.64 11.53
C GLU A 73 -3.44 1.35 12.57
N ALA A 74 -3.72 2.62 12.87
CA ALA A 74 -3.00 3.28 13.94
C ALA A 74 -3.34 2.58 15.25
N THR A 75 -2.32 2.22 16.02
CA THR A 75 -2.54 1.89 17.42
C THR A 75 -3.07 3.15 18.08
N ASN A 76 -4.30 3.11 18.59
CA ASN A 76 -4.85 4.19 19.41
C ASN A 76 -3.79 4.57 20.45
N ASN A 77 -3.16 5.74 20.30
CA ASN A 77 -2.51 6.39 21.41
C ASN A 77 -3.67 6.91 22.27
N TYR A 78 -4.21 6.03 23.10
CA TYR A 78 -5.02 6.44 24.23
C TYR A 78 -4.07 7.14 25.20
N ASN A 79 -3.73 8.38 24.89
CA ASN A 79 -3.12 9.28 25.85
C ASN A 79 -4.23 9.62 26.85
N ASP A 80 -4.33 8.80 27.90
CA ASP A 80 -5.08 9.12 29.12
C ASP A 80 -4.29 10.17 29.94
N GLU A 81 -3.77 11.20 29.27
CA GLU A 81 -3.08 12.33 29.89
C GLU A 81 -3.92 13.59 29.73
N PHE A 82 -5.10 13.62 30.36
CA PHE A 82 -5.75 14.86 30.80
C PHE A 82 -6.63 14.56 32.03
N TYR A 83 -6.07 14.70 33.23
CA TYR A 83 -6.40 15.72 34.26
C TYR A 83 -5.58 15.50 35.54
#